data_AF-A0A3M1RH64-F1
#
_entry.id   AF-A0A3M1RH64-F1
#
_cell.length_a   1.000
_cell.length_b   1.000
_cell.length_c   1.000
_cell.angle_alpha   90.00
_cell.angle_beta   90.00
_cell.angle_gamma   90.00
#
_symmetry.space_group_name_H-M   'P 1'
#
loop_
_entity.id
_entity.type
_entity.pdbx_description
1 polymer ?
#
loop_
_entity_poly.entity_id
_entity_poly.type
_entity_poly.pdbx_seq_one_letter_code
_entity_poly.pdbx_strand_id
1 'polypeptide(L)' 'MSKGTTSKGKRNKTVHIRCRRCGKSSYHVRQKTCSACGFGRSRRLRSYAWQGQKVNKKPAV' A
#
# COMPACT_ATOMS: atom_id res chain seq x y z
N MET A 1 -17.84 -13.97 -8.12
CA MET A 1 -16.83 -14.53 -7.20
C MET A 1 -16.83 -16.07 -7.14
N SER A 2 -17.36 -16.80 -8.13
CA SER A 2 -17.50 -18.27 -8.05
C SER A 2 -16.18 -19.05 -8.21
N LYS A 3 -15.19 -18.49 -8.93
CA LYS A 3 -13.86 -19.12 -9.09
C LYS A 3 -12.96 -18.82 -7.88
N GLY A 4 -12.89 -19.77 -6.95
CA GLY A 4 -12.01 -19.75 -5.78
C GLY A 4 -10.56 -20.08 -6.13
N THR A 5 -10.10 -21.27 -5.72
CA THR A 5 -8.69 -21.71 -5.74
C THR A 5 -8.06 -21.69 -7.13
N THR A 6 -8.79 -22.08 -8.18
CA THR A 6 -8.27 -22.12 -9.55
C THR A 6 -7.77 -20.77 -10.06
N SER A 7 -8.30 -19.66 -9.54
CA SER A 7 -7.88 -18.31 -9.93
C SER A 7 -6.64 -17.81 -9.16
N LYS A 8 -6.32 -18.39 -8.00
CA LYS A 8 -5.23 -17.93 -7.14
C LYS A 8 -3.84 -18.20 -7.75
N GLY A 9 -3.67 -19.29 -8.49
CA GLY A 9 -2.39 -19.65 -9.14
C GLY A 9 -1.93 -18.68 -10.23
N LYS A 10 -2.82 -17.81 -10.74
CA LYS A 10 -2.47 -16.79 -11.75
C LYS A 10 -1.92 -15.49 -11.13
N ARG A 11 -1.85 -15.38 -9.79
CA ARG A 11 -1.50 -14.13 -9.07
C ARG A 11 0.00 -14.01 -8.79
N ASN A 12 0.82 -13.99 -9.84
CA ASN A 12 2.29 -14.01 -9.71
C ASN A 12 2.93 -12.61 -9.84
N LYS A 13 2.15 -11.57 -10.12
CA LYS A 13 2.67 -10.21 -10.34
C LYS A 13 2.49 -9.36 -9.08
N THR A 14 3.60 -8.88 -8.53
CA THR A 14 3.59 -7.98 -7.37
C THR A 14 3.16 -6.57 -7.79
N VAL A 15 2.09 -6.08 -7.16
CA VAL A 15 1.54 -4.73 -7.43
C VAL A 15 2.09 -3.69 -6.45
N HIS A 16 2.30 -4.08 -5.20
CA HIS A 16 2.76 -3.22 -4.12
C HIS A 16 4.17 -3.59 -3.66
N ILE A 17 5.04 -2.59 -3.57
CA ILE A 17 6.41 -2.71 -3.05
C ILE A 17 6.61 -1.80 -1.84
N ARG A 18 7.80 -1.89 -1.22
CA ARG A 18 8.18 -1.04 -0.10
C ARG A 18 8.26 0.43 -0.53
N CYS A 19 7.55 1.30 0.17
CA CYS A 19 7.55 2.72 -0.11
C CYS A 19 8.82 3.39 0.42
N ARG A 20 9.48 4.17 -0.44
CA ARG A 20 10.70 4.94 -0.08
C ARG A 20 10.47 6.03 0.97
N ARG A 21 9.24 6.52 1.15
CA ARG A 21 8.92 7.56 2.14
C ARG A 21 8.54 6.98 3.51
N CYS A 22 7.61 6.02 3.55
CA CYS A 22 7.04 5.53 4.81
C CYS A 22 7.44 4.09 5.17
N GLY A 23 8.25 3.42 4.36
CA GLY A 23 8.76 2.08 4.64
C GLY A 23 7.73 0.91 4.58
N LYS A 24 6.44 1.20 4.42
CA LYS A 24 5.36 0.19 4.29
C LYS A 24 5.29 -0.41 2.88
N SER A 25 4.85 -1.66 2.74
CA SER A 25 4.60 -2.37 1.47
C SER A 25 3.33 -1.88 0.77
N SER A 26 3.25 -0.58 0.52
CA SER A 26 2.03 0.06 0.00
C SER A 26 2.29 0.95 -1.22
N TYR A 27 3.49 0.92 -1.79
CA TYR A 27 3.78 1.68 -3.01
C TYR A 27 3.36 0.89 -4.24
N HIS A 28 2.38 1.39 -4.98
CA HIS A 28 1.87 0.76 -6.19
C HIS A 28 2.83 1.05 -7.37
N VAL A 29 3.40 0.00 -7.96
CA VAL A 29 4.45 0.15 -8.99
C VAL A 29 3.91 0.81 -10.26
N ARG A 30 2.78 0.32 -10.79
CA ARG A 30 2.19 0.85 -12.04
C ARG A 30 1.67 2.28 -11.90
N GLN A 31 0.95 2.58 -10.82
CA GLN A 31 0.39 3.90 -10.57
C GLN A 31 1.41 4.90 -10.01
N LYS A 32 2.59 4.43 -9.59
CA LYS A 32 3.65 5.22 -8.95
C LYS A 32 3.17 6.00 -7.72
N THR A 33 2.21 5.46 -6.98
CA THR A 33 1.60 6.12 -5.82
C THR A 33 1.58 5.20 -4.60
N CYS A 34 1.79 5.77 -3.41
CA CYS A 34 1.69 5.02 -2.16
C CYS A 34 0.31 5.13 -1.54
N SER A 35 -0.36 3.99 -1.38
CA SER A 35 -1.66 3.89 -0.74
C SER A 35 -1.61 4.22 0.76
N ALA A 36 -0.46 4.11 1.43
CA ALA A 36 -0.36 4.50 2.84
C ALA A 36 -0.17 6.01 2.98
N CYS A 37 0.99 6.51 2.54
CA CYS A 37 1.44 7.87 2.81
C CYS A 37 1.13 8.90 1.72
N GLY A 38 0.59 8.50 0.56
CA GLY A 38 0.35 9.39 -0.58
C GLY A 38 1.60 9.74 -1.40
N PHE A 39 2.77 9.16 -1.10
CA PHE A 39 4.00 9.39 -1.86
C PHE A 39 3.79 9.13 -3.37
N GLY A 40 4.25 10.06 -4.21
CA GLY A 40 4.01 10.06 -5.66
C GLY A 40 2.77 10.84 -6.11
N ARG A 41 1.73 10.93 -5.26
CA ARG A 41 0.53 11.75 -5.52
C ARG A 41 0.57 13.11 -4.82
N SER A 42 1.10 13.15 -3.60
CA SER A 42 1.14 14.36 -2.77
C SER A 42 2.50 14.56 -2.10
N ARG A 43 2.85 15.83 -1.91
CA ARG A 43 4.00 16.23 -1.07
C ARG A 43 3.72 15.97 0.41
N ARG A 44 2.48 16.22 0.85
CA ARG A 44 2.01 15.97 2.21
C ARG A 44 1.71 14.49 2.46
N LEU A 45 1.78 14.09 3.73
CA LEU A 45 1.32 12.77 4.16
C LEU A 45 -0.20 12.69 4.01
N ARG A 46 -0.65 11.58 3.42
CA ARG A 46 -2.07 11.26 3.34
C ARG A 46 -2.59 10.87 4.73
N SER A 47 -3.64 11.55 5.18
CA SER A 47 -4.36 11.27 6.42
C SER A 47 -5.84 11.55 6.23
N TYR A 48 -6.70 10.66 6.70
CA TYR A 48 -8.14 10.91 6.80
C TYR A 48 -8.60 10.83 8.25
N ALA A 49 -9.67 11.55 8.58
CA ALA A 49 -10.22 11.57 9.94
C ALA A 49 -10.67 10.17 10.41
N TRP A 50 -11.19 9.34 9.50
CA TRP A 50 -11.63 7.97 9.80
C TRP A 50 -10.48 6.95 9.90
N GLN A 51 -9.24 7.33 9.59
CA GLN A 51 -8.12 6.41 9.65
C GLN A 51 -7.63 6.22 11.09
N GLY A 52 -7.96 5.06 11.68
CA GLY A 52 -7.45 4.69 13.01
C GLY A 52 -5.93 4.44 13.06
N GLN A 53 -5.28 4.21 11.91
CA GLN A 53 -3.84 3.95 11.85
C GLN A 53 -3.10 5.09 11.14
N LYS A 54 -2.15 5.70 11.85
CA LYS A 54 -1.24 6.69 11.25
C LYS A 54 -0.16 6.02 10.42
N VAL A 55 0.29 6.74 9.40
CA VAL A 55 1.36 6.32 8.48
C VAL A 55 2.67 6.06 9.23
N ASN A 56 2.96 6.84 10.27
CA ASN A 56 4.21 6.78 11.05
C ASN A 56 4.17 5.87 12.28
N LYS A 57 3.16 4.98 12.44
CA LYS A 57 3.19 4.00 13.53
C LYS A 57 4.45 3.14 13.37
N LYS A 58 5.37 3.24 14.34
CA LYS A 58 6.47 2.27 14.50
C LYS A 58 5.83 0.91 14.76
N PRO A 59 6.34 -0.19 14.17
CA PRO A 59 5.91 -1.53 14.56
C PRO A 59 6.12 -1.64 16.09
N ALA A 60 5.11 -2.13 16.81
CA ALA A 60 5.30 -2.52 18.20
C ALA A 60 6.31 -3.67 18.16
N VAL A 61 7.52 -3.41 18.66
CA VAL A 61 8.51 -4.45 18.93
C VAL A 61 7.96 -5.31 20.06
#